data_AF-A0AA91TLJ5-F1
#
_entry.id   AF-A0AA91TLJ5-F1
#
_cell.length_a   1.000
_cell.length_b   1.000
_cell.length_c   1.000
_cell.angle_alpha   90.00
_cell.angle_beta   90.00
_cell.angle_gamma   90.00
#
_symmetry.space_group_name_H-M   'P 1'
#
loop_
_entity.id
_entity.type
_entity.pdbx_description
1 polymer ?
#
loop_
_entity_poly.entity_id
_entity_poly.type
_entity_poly.pdbx_seq_one_letter_code
_entity_poly.pdbx_strand_id
1 'polypeptide(L)'
;MFSMGLQAQTLKETIRGKFGEYQGTSETRVRGGKTTTVYRDKYGVVTGTSETRTNPLGKTTTIYRDKYGQKTGTSISRTKGAFSPTTTTVYKDRYGQKTGTSTYRHSGNKGTITYRDKYGQVTGRGQVRGRMPSKSSSYSYWESSSKSKR
;
A
#
# COMPACT_ATOMS: atom_id res chain seq x y z
N MET A 1 -10.67 8.32 29.83
CA MET A 1 -9.73 8.80 28.80
C MET A 1 -8.91 7.61 28.32
N PHE A 2 -9.20 7.06 27.13
CA PHE A 2 -8.42 5.95 26.56
C PHE A 2 -7.18 6.53 25.86
N SER A 3 -6.01 6.32 26.46
CA SER A 3 -4.72 6.60 25.83
C SER A 3 -4.46 5.53 24.75
N MET A 4 -4.80 5.83 23.50
CA MET A 4 -4.40 5.02 22.35
C MET A 4 -2.92 5.28 22.08
N GLY A 5 -2.05 4.55 22.75
CA GLY A 5 -0.63 4.49 22.40
C GLY A 5 -0.52 4.07 20.93
N LEU A 6 0.07 4.93 20.08
CA LEU A 6 0.39 4.57 18.70
C LEU A 6 1.42 3.43 18.72
N GLN A 7 0.95 2.18 18.74
CA GLN A 7 1.82 1.04 18.51
C GLN A 7 2.40 1.16 17.10
N ALA A 8 3.72 1.00 16.99
CA ALA A 8 4.40 0.94 15.71
C ALA A 8 3.90 -0.30 14.96
N GLN A 9 3.19 -0.09 13.85
CA GLN A 9 2.73 -1.18 13.00
C GLN A 9 3.86 -1.60 12.07
N THR A 10 4.15 -2.91 12.06
CA THR A 10 5.15 -3.51 11.18
C THR A 10 4.44 -4.48 10.23
N LEU A 11 4.70 -4.34 8.94
CA LEU A 11 4.18 -5.20 7.88
C LEU A 11 5.37 -5.83 7.15
N LYS A 12 5.34 -7.15 6.97
CA LYS A 12 6.34 -7.90 6.21
C LYS A 12 5.67 -8.51 4.99
N GLU A 13 6.24 -8.27 3.82
CA GLU A 13 5.73 -8.83 2.56
C GLU A 13 6.84 -9.61 1.83
N THR A 14 6.42 -10.65 1.13
CA THR A 14 7.29 -11.45 0.26
C THR A 14 7.20 -10.92 -1.16
N ILE A 15 8.36 -10.59 -1.74
CA ILE A 15 8.46 -10.15 -3.13
C ILE A 15 8.74 -11.37 -4.01
N ARG A 16 7.87 -11.59 -4.99
CA ARG A 16 7.98 -12.68 -5.96
C ARG A 16 8.04 -12.14 -7.37
N GLY A 17 8.78 -12.82 -8.22
CA GLY A 17 8.88 -12.45 -9.63
C GLY A 17 7.78 -13.03 -10.49
N LYS A 18 7.94 -12.89 -11.81
CA LYS A 18 6.90 -13.22 -12.81
C LYS A 18 6.54 -14.70 -12.80
N PHE A 19 7.48 -15.58 -12.46
CA PHE A 19 7.29 -17.03 -12.41
C PHE A 19 7.08 -17.54 -10.98
N GLY A 20 6.82 -16.62 -10.03
CA GLY A 20 6.61 -16.95 -8.63
C GLY A 20 7.89 -17.20 -7.83
N GLU A 21 9.05 -16.97 -8.45
CA GLU A 21 10.35 -17.12 -7.80
C GLU A 21 10.51 -16.13 -6.65
N TYR A 22 11.10 -16.59 -5.53
CA TYR A 22 11.37 -15.73 -4.38
C TYR A 22 12.48 -14.73 -4.73
N GLN A 23 12.14 -13.44 -4.72
CA GLN A 23 13.08 -12.36 -5.02
C GLN A 23 13.55 -11.62 -3.77
N GLY A 24 12.81 -11.72 -2.68
CA GLY A 24 13.19 -11.11 -1.40
C GLY A 24 12.01 -10.72 -0.54
N THR A 25 12.23 -9.77 0.35
CA THR A 25 11.22 -9.28 1.30
C THR A 25 11.22 -7.76 1.39
N SER A 26 10.06 -7.21 1.74
CA SER A 26 9.92 -5.84 2.20
C SER A 26 9.43 -5.82 3.65
N GLU A 27 9.97 -4.91 4.44
CA GLU A 27 9.54 -4.69 5.81
C GLU A 27 9.20 -3.21 6.00
N THR A 28 7.92 -2.93 6.21
CA THR A 28 7.38 -1.59 6.39
C THR A 28 7.08 -1.33 7.86
N ARG A 29 7.60 -0.22 8.39
CA ARG A 29 7.35 0.25 9.74
C ARG A 29 6.71 1.63 9.72
N VAL A 30 5.60 1.78 10.41
CA VAL A 30 4.89 3.06 10.57
C VAL A 30 5.14 3.63 11.96
N ARG A 31 5.62 4.88 12.05
CA ARG A 31 5.82 5.59 13.31
C ARG A 31 5.61 7.09 13.13
N GLY A 32 4.65 7.66 13.87
CA GLY A 32 4.43 9.11 13.92
C GLY A 32 4.17 9.77 12.56
N GLY A 33 3.33 9.15 11.72
CA GLY A 33 2.99 9.68 10.38
C GLY A 33 4.07 9.48 9.31
N LYS A 34 5.23 8.91 9.67
CA LYS A 34 6.29 8.47 8.75
C LYS A 34 6.23 6.97 8.58
N THR A 35 6.36 6.52 7.34
CA THR A 35 6.43 5.11 6.98
C THR A 35 7.79 4.82 6.35
N THR A 36 8.53 3.87 6.90
CA THR A 36 9.83 3.45 6.35
C THR A 36 9.72 2.01 5.88
N THR A 37 10.15 1.72 4.66
CA THR A 37 10.22 0.35 4.11
C THR A 37 11.67 -0.01 3.83
N VAL A 38 12.10 -1.19 4.27
CA VAL A 38 13.40 -1.78 3.95
C VAL A 38 13.18 -2.90 2.95
N TYR A 39 13.90 -2.88 1.84
CA TYR A 39 13.87 -3.92 0.83
C TYR A 39 15.11 -4.79 0.96
N ARG A 40 14.90 -6.11 0.98
CA ARG A 40 15.95 -7.12 1.05
C ARG A 40 15.82 -8.07 -0.13
N ASP A 41 16.96 -8.52 -0.66
CA ASP A 41 16.98 -9.55 -1.69
C ASP A 41 16.68 -10.95 -1.12
N LYS A 42 16.74 -11.96 -2.00
CA LYS A 42 16.52 -13.37 -1.63
C LYS A 42 17.52 -13.91 -0.60
N TYR A 43 18.66 -13.25 -0.42
CA TYR A 43 19.69 -13.63 0.56
C TYR A 43 19.57 -12.81 1.87
N GLY A 44 18.58 -11.92 1.96
CA GLY A 44 18.37 -11.06 3.12
C GLY A 44 19.23 -9.78 3.11
N VAL A 45 19.99 -9.53 2.05
CA VAL A 45 20.84 -8.34 1.93
C VAL A 45 19.97 -7.14 1.60
N VAL A 46 20.18 -6.03 2.31
CA VAL A 46 19.45 -4.78 2.05
C VAL A 46 19.85 -4.24 0.68
N THR A 47 18.86 -4.10 -0.20
CA THR A 47 19.04 -3.54 -1.55
C THR A 47 18.66 -2.07 -1.62
N GLY A 48 17.81 -1.62 -0.70
CA GLY A 48 17.41 -0.23 -0.61
C GLY A 48 16.39 0.04 0.47
N THR A 49 16.03 1.31 0.60
CA THR A 49 15.02 1.76 1.56
C THR A 49 14.09 2.78 0.91
N SER A 50 12.88 2.92 1.45
CA SER A 50 12.00 4.01 1.09
C SER A 50 11.39 4.68 2.30
N GLU A 51 11.25 5.99 2.26
CA GLU A 51 10.59 6.78 3.29
C GLU A 51 9.38 7.49 2.69
N THR A 52 8.21 7.23 3.25
CA THR A 52 6.93 7.78 2.84
C THR A 52 6.40 8.73 3.92
N ARG A 53 5.92 9.89 3.49
CA ARG A 53 5.22 10.88 4.31
C ARG A 53 3.94 11.31 3.61
N THR A 54 2.84 11.37 4.36
CA THR A 54 1.57 11.89 3.88
C THR A 54 1.31 13.22 4.56
N ASN A 55 1.05 14.26 3.78
CA ASN A 55 0.70 15.56 4.33
C ASN A 55 -0.80 15.63 4.64
N PRO A 56 -1.25 16.62 5.45
CA PRO A 56 -2.67 16.79 5.79
C PRO A 56 -3.59 17.00 4.57
N LEU A 57 -3.04 17.48 3.45
CA LEU A 57 -3.76 17.65 2.18
C LEU A 57 -3.87 16.36 1.34
N GLY A 58 -3.50 15.20 1.88
CA GLY A 58 -3.62 13.90 1.21
C GLY A 58 -2.62 13.66 0.08
N LYS A 59 -1.56 14.48 -0.01
CA LYS A 59 -0.41 14.24 -0.89
C LYS A 59 0.60 13.37 -0.15
N THR A 60 0.88 12.20 -0.71
CA THR A 60 1.87 11.27 -0.20
C THR A 60 3.14 11.35 -1.03
N THR A 61 4.29 11.52 -0.38
CA THR A 61 5.60 11.55 -1.04
C THR A 61 6.44 10.41 -0.50
N THR A 62 7.03 9.62 -1.39
CA THR A 62 7.94 8.52 -1.06
C THR A 62 9.30 8.79 -1.70
N ILE A 63 10.35 8.72 -0.89
CA ILE A 63 11.73 8.88 -1.34
C ILE A 63 12.37 7.50 -1.34
N TYR A 64 12.94 7.09 -2.48
CA TYR A 64 13.66 5.83 -2.63
C TYR A 64 15.16 6.06 -2.52
N ARG A 65 15.83 5.16 -1.82
CA ARG A 65 17.28 5.15 -1.62
C ARG A 65 17.84 3.77 -1.91
N ASP A 66 19.07 3.72 -2.39
CA ASP A 66 19.82 2.49 -2.53
C ASP A 66 20.35 1.98 -1.18
N LYS A 67 21.06 0.85 -1.21
CA LYS A 67 21.71 0.24 -0.05
C LYS A 67 22.75 1.13 0.65
N TYR A 68 23.25 2.16 -0.03
CA TYR A 68 24.21 3.13 0.51
C TYR A 68 23.54 4.40 1.03
N GLY A 69 22.20 4.50 0.95
CA GLY A 69 21.44 5.66 1.37
C GLY A 69 21.36 6.79 0.33
N GLN A 70 21.90 6.59 -0.87
CA GLN A 70 21.82 7.57 -1.95
C GLN A 70 20.42 7.61 -2.54
N LYS A 71 19.89 8.81 -2.79
CA LYS A 71 18.57 8.98 -3.41
C LYS A 71 18.59 8.45 -4.85
N THR A 72 17.74 7.48 -5.14
CA THR A 72 17.56 6.89 -6.48
C THR A 72 16.32 7.44 -7.19
N GLY A 73 15.32 7.89 -6.43
CA GLY A 73 14.09 8.41 -7.01
C GLY A 73 13.09 8.94 -5.98
N THR A 74 11.96 9.40 -6.48
CA THR A 74 10.84 9.88 -5.66
C THR A 74 9.52 9.57 -6.33
N SER A 75 8.52 9.16 -5.57
CA SER A 75 7.14 9.09 -6.05
C SER A 75 6.22 10.03 -5.29
N ILE A 76 5.27 10.61 -6.01
CA ILE A 76 4.27 11.53 -5.44
C ILE A 76 2.89 10.98 -5.79
N SER A 77 2.14 10.58 -4.78
CA SER A 77 0.78 10.07 -4.90
C SER A 77 -0.24 11.13 -4.45
N ARG A 78 -1.34 11.25 -5.20
CA ARG A 78 -2.50 12.08 -4.82
C ARG A 78 -3.78 11.36 -5.17
N THR A 79 -4.72 11.36 -4.23
CA THR A 79 -6.10 10.93 -4.46
C THR A 79 -6.92 12.16 -4.86
N LYS A 80 -7.78 12.04 -5.88
CA LYS A 80 -8.56 13.19 -6.42
C LYS A 80 -9.74 13.57 -5.50
N GLY A 81 -9.46 14.00 -4.28
CA GLY A 81 -10.49 14.32 -3.27
C GLY A 81 -10.75 13.17 -2.30
N ALA A 82 -11.42 13.46 -1.17
CA ALA A 82 -11.54 12.56 -0.03
C ALA A 82 -12.27 11.23 -0.35
N PHE A 83 -13.22 11.24 -1.29
CA PHE A 83 -14.01 10.07 -1.67
C PHE A 83 -13.68 9.52 -3.06
N SER A 84 -12.61 10.03 -3.69
CA SER A 84 -12.30 9.56 -5.04
C SER A 84 -11.73 8.14 -5.00
N PRO A 85 -12.25 7.23 -5.83
CA PRO A 85 -11.70 5.88 -5.95
C PRO A 85 -10.35 5.86 -6.68
N THR A 86 -9.86 7.02 -7.15
CA THR A 86 -8.69 7.11 -8.02
C THR A 86 -7.51 7.79 -7.33
N THR A 87 -6.40 7.07 -7.25
CA THR A 87 -5.11 7.58 -6.80
C THR A 87 -4.13 7.57 -7.96
N THR A 88 -3.50 8.71 -8.21
CA THR A 88 -2.44 8.82 -9.23
C THR A 88 -1.11 8.99 -8.54
N THR A 89 -0.13 8.21 -8.96
CA THR A 89 1.26 8.31 -8.52
C THR A 89 2.14 8.71 -9.69
N VAL A 90 3.01 9.70 -9.47
CA VAL A 90 4.03 10.13 -10.44
C VAL A 90 5.37 9.67 -9.93
N TYR A 91 6.12 8.95 -10.77
CA TYR A 91 7.48 8.51 -10.47
C TYR A 91 8.50 9.45 -11.09
N LYS A 92 9.52 9.78 -10.31
CA LYS A 92 10.63 10.64 -10.70
C LYS A 92 11.96 9.95 -10.39
N ASP A 93 12.95 10.19 -11.23
CA ASP A 93 14.31 9.75 -11.00
C ASP A 93 15.01 10.59 -9.91
N ARG A 94 16.30 10.30 -9.69
CA ARG A 94 17.14 11.01 -8.72
C ARG A 94 17.25 12.52 -9.02
N TYR A 95 17.16 12.91 -10.28
CA TYR A 95 17.25 14.29 -10.76
C TYR A 95 15.90 15.02 -10.76
N GLY A 96 14.80 14.31 -10.45
CA GLY A 96 13.46 14.86 -10.41
C GLY A 96 12.71 14.81 -11.74
N GLN A 97 13.28 14.17 -12.77
CA GLN A 97 12.65 13.98 -14.07
C GLN A 97 11.59 12.88 -13.99
N LYS A 98 10.46 13.11 -14.65
CA LYS A 98 9.35 12.14 -14.68
C LYS A 98 9.78 10.90 -15.45
N THR A 99 9.74 9.75 -14.79
CA THR A 99 10.03 8.43 -15.41
C THR A 99 8.77 7.67 -15.77
N GLY A 100 7.66 7.97 -15.08
CA GLY A 100 6.38 7.32 -15.36
C GLY A 100 5.28 7.74 -14.42
N THR A 101 4.11 7.12 -14.58
CA THR A 101 2.95 7.31 -13.71
C THR A 101 2.25 5.99 -13.46
N SER A 102 1.58 5.87 -12.33
CA SER A 102 0.59 4.82 -12.11
C SER A 102 -0.74 5.42 -11.71
N THR A 103 -1.82 4.75 -12.10
CA THR A 103 -3.17 5.11 -11.69
C THR A 103 -3.80 3.89 -11.05
N TYR A 104 -4.07 3.98 -9.76
CA TYR A 104 -4.87 3.01 -9.03
C TYR A 104 -6.33 3.47 -9.03
N ARG A 105 -7.24 2.55 -9.36
CA ARG A 105 -8.69 2.74 -9.29
C ARG A 105 -9.31 1.63 -8.46
N HIS A 106 -10.01 2.02 -7.40
CA HIS A 106 -10.77 1.12 -6.55
C HIS A 106 -12.23 1.00 -7.04
N SER A 107 -12.78 -0.20 -7.03
CA SER A 107 -14.18 -0.46 -7.40
C SER A 107 -14.70 -1.62 -6.57
N GLY A 108 -15.55 -1.32 -5.58
CA GLY A 108 -16.03 -2.30 -4.61
C GLY A 108 -14.87 -3.02 -3.93
N ASN A 109 -14.86 -4.35 -3.91
CA ASN A 109 -13.76 -5.13 -3.29
C ASN A 109 -12.56 -5.40 -4.21
N LYS A 110 -12.45 -4.68 -5.32
CA LYS A 110 -11.39 -4.86 -6.32
C LYS A 110 -10.68 -3.53 -6.59
N GLY A 111 -9.46 -3.64 -7.07
CA GLY A 111 -8.65 -2.52 -7.50
C GLY A 111 -7.96 -2.85 -8.81
N THR A 112 -7.76 -1.84 -9.65
CA THR A 112 -6.93 -1.95 -10.85
C THR A 112 -5.84 -0.91 -10.78
N ILE A 113 -4.62 -1.31 -11.10
CA ILE A 113 -3.49 -0.39 -11.26
C ILE A 113 -3.04 -0.41 -12.71
N THR A 114 -2.86 0.77 -13.31
CA THR A 114 -2.31 0.92 -14.66
C THR A 114 -1.01 1.70 -14.55
N TYR A 115 0.08 1.13 -15.05
CA TYR A 115 1.39 1.76 -15.15
C TYR A 115 1.56 2.36 -16.55
N ARG A 116 2.13 3.55 -16.59
CA ARG A 116 2.49 4.26 -17.82
C ARG A 116 3.92 4.76 -17.75
N ASP A 117 4.60 4.78 -18.87
CA ASP A 117 5.93 5.37 -19.00
C ASP A 117 5.91 6.91 -18.93
N LYS A 118 7.08 7.51 -19.17
CA LYS A 118 7.24 8.98 -19.19
C LYS A 118 6.39 9.66 -20.28
N TYR A 119 6.16 8.98 -21.40
CA TYR A 119 5.38 9.45 -22.55
C TYR A 119 3.86 9.22 -22.39
N GLY A 120 3.45 8.42 -21.41
CA GLY A 120 2.04 8.09 -21.17
C GLY A 120 1.59 6.76 -21.77
N GLN A 121 2.49 6.01 -22.41
CA GLN A 121 2.18 4.69 -22.96
C GLN A 121 2.00 3.68 -21.83
N VAL A 122 1.00 2.81 -21.93
CA VAL A 122 0.73 1.80 -20.90
C VAL A 122 1.80 0.72 -20.96
N THR A 123 2.51 0.54 -19.85
CA THR A 123 3.59 -0.47 -19.71
C THR A 123 3.18 -1.68 -18.90
N GLY A 124 2.09 -1.57 -18.13
CA GLY A 124 1.61 -2.68 -17.32
C GLY A 124 0.25 -2.42 -16.69
N ARG A 125 -0.44 -3.52 -16.36
CA ARG A 125 -1.69 -3.50 -15.60
C ARG A 125 -1.64 -4.55 -14.51
N GLY A 126 -2.10 -4.19 -13.32
CA GLY A 126 -2.25 -5.10 -12.19
C GLY A 126 -3.67 -5.08 -11.67
N GLN A 127 -4.10 -6.20 -11.09
CA GLN A 127 -5.36 -6.30 -10.37
C GLN A 127 -5.08 -6.59 -8.90
N VAL A 128 -5.73 -5.83 -8.03
CA VAL A 128 -5.73 -6.05 -6.59
C VAL A 128 -7.09 -6.62 -6.23
N ARG A 129 -7.13 -7.80 -5.63
CA ARG A 129 -8.36 -8.37 -5.07
C ARG A 129 -8.30 -8.19 -3.57
N GLY A 130 -9.32 -7.57 -2.97
CA GLY A 130 -9.47 -7.61 -1.52
C GLY A 130 -9.61 -9.06 -1.05
N ARG A 131 -9.00 -9.39 0.09
CA ARG A 131 -9.33 -10.61 0.83
C ARG A 131 -10.72 -10.41 1.44
N MET A 132 -11.77 -10.89 0.77
CA MET A 132 -12.96 -11.29 1.52
C MET A 132 -12.56 -12.54 2.30
N PRO A 133 -12.65 -12.59 3.65
CA PRO A 133 -12.64 -13.86 4.35
C PRO A 133 -13.86 -14.65 3.84
N SER A 134 -13.61 -15.78 3.19
CA SER A 134 -14.66 -16.75 2.94
C SER A 134 -15.02 -17.42 4.27
N LYS A 135 -16.12 -17.00 4.91
CA LYS A 135 -17.23 -17.88 5.35
C LYS A 135 -18.18 -17.20 6.34
N SER A 136 -19.46 -17.34 6.00
CA SER A 136 -20.68 -17.40 6.81
C SER A 136 -20.54 -17.48 8.33
N SER A 137 -21.30 -16.64 9.04
CA SER A 137 -21.82 -16.99 10.37
C SER A 137 -23.34 -16.86 10.35
N SER A 138 -24.01 -17.98 10.60
CA SER A 138 -25.46 -18.13 10.68
C SER A 138 -26.01 -17.33 11.86
N TYR A 139 -27.00 -16.48 11.61
CA TYR A 139 -27.77 -15.84 12.68
C TYR A 139 -28.78 -16.86 13.21
N SER A 140 -28.47 -17.53 14.33
CA SER A 140 -29.49 -18.30 15.07
C SER A 140 -30.26 -17.34 15.95
N TYR A 141 -31.52 -17.06 15.61
CA TYR A 141 -32.49 -16.47 16.53
C TYR A 141 -32.72 -17.48 17.67
N TRP A 142 -32.34 -17.12 18.90
CA TRP A 142 -32.89 -17.76 20.09
C TRP A 142 -34.13 -16.96 20.50
N GLU A 143 -35.26 -17.53 20.13
CA GLU A 143 -36.58 -17.10 20.54
C GLU A 143 -36.77 -17.49 22.02
N SER A 144 -36.41 -16.58 22.92
CA SER A 144 -36.76 -16.73 24.35
C SER A 144 -38.19 -16.27 24.55
N SER A 145 -39.13 -17.19 24.30
CA SER A 145 -40.51 -17.11 24.78
C SER A 145 -40.52 -17.10 26.31
N SER A 146 -40.73 -15.94 26.92
CA SER A 146 -41.13 -15.84 28.33
C SER A 146 -42.62 -15.54 28.42
N LYS A 147 -43.35 -16.61 28.75
CA LYS A 147 -44.76 -16.67 29.09
C LYS A 147 -45.17 -15.57 30.09
N SER A 148 -46.29 -14.95 29.77
CA SER A 148 -47.22 -14.30 30.71
C SER A 148 -47.42 -15.14 31.97
N LYS A 149 -47.32 -14.48 33.13
CA LYS A 149 -48.14 -14.80 34.30
C LYS A 149 -48.72 -13.50 34.84
N ARG A 150 -50.03 -13.61 35.08
CA ARG A 150 -51.01 -12.65 35.61
C ARG A 150 -50.52 -11.79 36.76
#